data_AF-A0A4R5H372-F1
#
_entry.id   AF-A0A4R5H372-F1
#
_cell.length_a   1.000
_cell.length_b   1.000
_cell.length_c   1.000
_cell.angle_alpha   90.00
_cell.angle_beta   90.00
_cell.angle_gamma   90.00
#
_symmetry.space_group_name_H-M   'P 1'
#
loop_
_entity.id
_entity.type
_entity.pdbx_description
1 polymer ?
#
loop_
_entity_poly.entity_id
_entity_poly.type
_entity_poly.pdbx_seq_one_letter_code
_entity_poly.pdbx_strand_id
1 'polypeptide(L)'
;MQGSIFTAFSELVIEQQGMAAWDEMLDKVQPASDGIYTRGQQYDDNELFDLVGALAEKTGLPAPDLVRAFGQFLFDKLYNNMPPNVGKIEDFREFLLAIDSVIHVEVQRIHPDAYLPKFEYDDTEDGDLIMYYESKRKLCHAAEGLILGAAAQFKQEVNILHPECMHDGAKRCKLIIQIKD
;
A
#
# COMPACT_ATOMS: atom_id res chain seq x y z
N MET A 1 -4.13 -12.39 0.90
CA MET A 1 -3.12 -11.39 0.53
C MET A 1 -1.78 -12.07 0.26
N GLN A 2 -1.00 -11.55 -0.69
CA GLN A 2 0.27 -12.17 -1.07
C GLN A 2 1.30 -12.10 0.07
N GLY A 3 2.04 -13.18 0.28
CA GLY A 3 3.05 -13.31 1.34
C GLY A 3 4.16 -12.28 1.27
N SER A 4 4.47 -11.75 0.08
CA SER A 4 5.42 -10.66 -0.09
C SER A 4 5.05 -9.42 0.74
N ILE A 5 3.75 -9.14 0.88
CA ILE A 5 3.24 -8.02 1.68
C ILE A 5 3.51 -8.28 3.17
N PHE A 6 3.30 -9.50 3.65
CA PHE A 6 3.61 -9.86 5.04
C PHE A 6 5.10 -9.83 5.33
N THR A 7 5.94 -10.32 4.42
CA THR A 7 7.40 -10.23 4.60
C THR A 7 7.88 -8.78 4.66
N ALA A 8 7.31 -7.90 3.84
CA ALA A 8 7.62 -6.46 3.90
C ALA A 8 7.11 -5.83 5.21
N PHE A 9 5.93 -6.23 5.69
CA PHE A 9 5.41 -5.74 6.95
C PHE A 9 6.28 -6.17 8.14
N SER A 10 6.70 -7.43 8.19
CA SER A 10 7.62 -7.91 9.22
C SER A 10 8.97 -7.19 9.16
N GLU A 11 9.51 -6.95 7.96
CA GLU A 11 10.74 -6.17 7.77
C GLU A 11 10.59 -4.76 8.37
N LEU A 12 9.50 -4.04 8.05
CA LEU A 12 9.22 -2.72 8.62
C LEU A 12 9.16 -2.76 10.15
N VAL A 13 8.40 -3.69 10.73
CA VAL A 13 8.25 -3.78 12.18
C VAL A 13 9.60 -4.08 12.84
N ILE A 14 10.39 -5.00 12.29
CA ILE A 14 11.69 -5.36 12.83
C ILE A 14 12.67 -4.19 12.71
N GLU A 15 12.67 -3.46 11.59
CA GLU A 15 13.53 -2.28 11.40
C GLU A 15 13.20 -1.14 12.37
N GLN A 16 11.93 -0.92 12.68
CA GLN A 16 11.48 0.21 13.50
C GLN A 16 11.35 -0.10 14.99
N GLN A 17 10.96 -1.34 15.34
CA GLN A 17 10.60 -1.76 16.70
C GLN A 17 11.46 -2.93 17.22
N GLY A 18 12.27 -3.55 16.35
CA GLY A 18 13.13 -4.68 16.70
C GLY A 18 12.44 -6.03 16.63
N MET A 19 13.26 -7.10 16.59
CA MET A 19 12.77 -8.49 16.51
C MET A 19 11.86 -8.86 17.68
N ALA A 20 12.21 -8.46 18.91
CA ALA A 20 11.41 -8.78 20.10
C ALA A 20 9.98 -8.22 20.00
N ALA A 21 9.81 -7.04 19.40
CA ALA A 21 8.49 -6.46 19.17
C ALA A 21 7.66 -7.28 18.19
N TRP A 22 8.30 -7.79 17.13
CA TRP A 22 7.67 -8.66 16.15
C TRP A 22 7.23 -9.99 16.79
N ASP A 23 8.11 -10.62 17.59
CA ASP A 23 7.80 -11.86 18.31
C ASP A 23 6.61 -11.66 19.28
N GLU A 24 6.62 -10.58 20.06
CA GLU A 24 5.49 -10.23 20.95
C GLU A 24 4.16 -10.04 20.19
N MET A 25 4.23 -9.46 18.99
CA MET A 25 3.04 -9.29 18.14
C MET A 25 2.51 -10.64 17.65
N LEU A 26 3.40 -11.55 17.22
CA LEU A 26 3.01 -12.89 16.78
C LEU A 26 2.39 -13.70 17.92
N ASP A 27 2.98 -13.67 19.11
CA ASP A 27 2.46 -14.36 20.30
C ASP A 27 1.05 -13.86 20.69
N LYS A 28 0.79 -12.58 20.48
CA LYS A 28 -0.50 -11.94 20.76
C LYS A 28 -1.55 -12.25 19.69
N VAL A 29 -1.19 -12.12 18.41
CA VAL A 29 -2.13 -12.27 17.29
C VAL A 29 -2.44 -13.73 17.00
N GLN A 30 -1.45 -14.62 17.15
CA GLN A 30 -1.54 -16.04 16.83
C GLN A 30 -2.13 -16.27 15.42
N PRO A 31 -1.51 -15.69 14.38
CA PRO A 31 -2.02 -15.84 13.02
C PRO A 31 -2.02 -17.31 12.60
N ALA A 32 -2.97 -17.72 11.75
CA ALA A 32 -3.06 -19.11 11.29
C ALA A 32 -1.83 -19.60 10.52
N SER A 33 -1.01 -18.67 10.02
CA SER A 33 0.29 -18.93 9.39
C SER A 33 1.44 -19.16 10.37
N ASP A 34 1.21 -19.04 11.69
CA ASP A 34 2.25 -18.98 12.73
C ASP A 34 3.30 -17.88 12.52
N GLY A 35 2.98 -16.85 11.71
CA GLY A 35 3.92 -15.79 11.34
C GLY A 35 4.96 -16.23 10.30
N ILE A 36 4.80 -17.40 9.70
CA ILE A 36 5.72 -17.98 8.71
C ILE A 36 5.23 -17.66 7.30
N TYR A 37 5.69 -16.54 6.77
CA TYR A 37 5.27 -16.05 5.46
C TYR A 37 6.27 -16.37 4.35
N THR A 38 5.79 -16.99 3.27
CA THR A 38 6.51 -17.24 2.03
C THR A 38 6.02 -16.28 0.94
N ARG A 39 6.95 -15.57 0.29
CA ARG A 39 6.64 -14.50 -0.67
C ARG A 39 5.62 -14.88 -1.77
N GLY A 40 5.71 -16.12 -2.27
CA GLY A 40 4.87 -16.61 -3.37
C GLY A 40 3.52 -17.19 -2.95
N GLN A 41 3.23 -17.28 -1.65
CA GLN A 41 1.97 -17.86 -1.14
C GLN A 41 0.92 -16.78 -0.85
N GLN A 42 -0.34 -17.20 -0.68
CA GLN A 42 -1.45 -16.35 -0.26
C GLN A 42 -1.85 -16.72 1.17
N TYR A 43 -2.15 -15.70 1.97
CA TYR A 43 -2.58 -15.80 3.37
C TYR A 43 -3.92 -15.07 3.56
N ASP A 44 -4.61 -15.27 4.69
CA ASP A 44 -5.84 -14.52 4.97
C ASP A 44 -5.52 -13.01 5.10
N ASP A 45 -6.36 -12.15 4.55
CA ASP A 45 -6.20 -10.70 4.67
C ASP A 45 -6.30 -10.25 6.14
N ASN A 46 -7.08 -10.97 6.96
CA ASN A 46 -7.28 -10.68 8.38
C ASN A 46 -5.98 -10.77 9.19
N GLU A 47 -5.06 -11.67 8.83
CA GLU A 47 -3.78 -11.78 9.53
C GLU A 47 -3.00 -10.45 9.48
N LEU A 48 -2.99 -9.76 8.34
CA LEU A 48 -2.31 -8.46 8.25
C LEU A 48 -3.07 -7.40 9.06
N PHE A 49 -4.40 -7.41 9.04
CA PHE A 49 -5.21 -6.45 9.77
C PHE A 49 -5.03 -6.60 11.29
N ASP A 50 -4.99 -7.83 11.79
CA ASP A 50 -4.77 -8.12 13.21
C ASP A 50 -3.35 -7.74 13.64
N LEU A 51 -2.34 -7.99 12.79
CA LEU A 51 -0.96 -7.55 13.02
C LEU A 51 -0.84 -6.01 13.05
N VAL A 52 -1.51 -5.30 12.14
CA VAL A 52 -1.57 -3.83 12.17
C VAL A 52 -2.26 -3.35 13.45
N GLY A 53 -3.35 -4.01 13.88
CA GLY A 53 -4.04 -3.71 15.13
C GLY A 53 -3.12 -3.90 16.35
N ALA A 54 -2.37 -5.00 16.41
CA ALA A 54 -1.40 -5.24 17.46
C ALA A 54 -0.28 -4.18 17.48
N LEU A 55 0.21 -3.76 16.32
CA LEU A 55 1.19 -2.68 16.22
C LEU A 55 0.62 -1.33 16.68
N ALA A 56 -0.64 -1.04 16.33
CA ALA A 56 -1.35 0.18 16.76
C ALA A 56 -1.46 0.23 18.29
N GLU A 57 -1.88 -0.87 18.92
CA GLU A 57 -1.95 -0.95 20.38
C GLU A 57 -0.57 -0.80 21.05
N LYS A 58 0.47 -1.38 20.45
CA LYS A 58 1.83 -1.32 20.99
C LYS A 58 2.44 0.08 20.90
N THR A 59 2.24 0.75 19.77
CA THR A 59 2.84 2.07 19.48
C THR A 59 1.99 3.24 19.96
N GLY A 60 0.69 3.02 20.18
CA GLY A 60 -0.29 4.08 20.44
C GLY A 60 -0.63 4.92 19.21
N LEU A 61 -0.11 4.56 18.03
CA LEU A 61 -0.36 5.28 16.78
C LEU A 61 -1.67 4.82 16.14
N PRO A 62 -2.43 5.71 15.49
CA PRO A 62 -3.61 5.33 14.73
C PRO A 62 -3.28 4.32 13.61
N ALA A 63 -4.08 3.28 13.47
CA ALA A 63 -3.91 2.28 12.41
C ALA A 63 -3.83 2.90 10.99
N PRO A 64 -4.63 3.92 10.61
CA PRO A 64 -4.47 4.60 9.32
C PRO A 64 -3.05 5.13 9.07
N ASP A 65 -2.40 5.67 10.10
CA ASP A 65 -1.06 6.24 9.98
C ASP A 65 0.01 5.16 9.84
N LEU A 66 -0.13 4.05 10.58
CA LEU A 66 0.73 2.87 10.43
C LEU A 66 0.59 2.23 9.04
N VAL A 67 -0.64 2.11 8.54
CA VAL A 67 -0.91 1.55 7.21
C VAL A 67 -0.34 2.47 6.12
N ARG A 68 -0.40 3.80 6.29
CA ARG A 68 0.24 4.76 5.40
C ARG A 68 1.76 4.66 5.43
N ALA A 69 2.36 4.61 6.61
CA ALA A 69 3.80 4.41 6.77
C ALA A 69 4.25 3.08 6.13
N PHE A 70 3.47 2.02 6.30
CA PHE A 70 3.72 0.74 5.65
C PHE A 70 3.62 0.83 4.13
N GLY A 71 2.62 1.52 3.58
CA GLY A 71 2.52 1.76 2.14
C GLY A 71 3.76 2.46 1.57
N GLN A 72 4.29 3.46 2.29
CA GLN A 72 5.50 4.16 1.87
C GLN A 72 6.74 3.25 1.89
N PHE A 73 6.94 2.47 2.95
CA PHE A 73 8.02 1.48 3.03
C PHE A 73 7.89 0.39 1.95
N LEU A 74 6.67 -0.07 1.71
CA LEU A 74 6.37 -1.13 0.75
C LEU A 74 6.68 -0.69 -0.69
N PHE A 75 6.54 0.60 -1.01
CA PHE A 75 6.78 1.11 -2.36
C PHE A 75 8.16 0.70 -2.89
N ASP A 76 9.22 0.92 -2.12
CA ASP A 76 10.59 0.61 -2.55
C ASP A 76 10.77 -0.87 -2.86
N LYS A 77 10.15 -1.74 -2.05
CA LYS A 77 10.22 -3.20 -2.25
C LYS A 77 9.48 -3.60 -3.53
N LEU A 78 8.35 -2.96 -3.84
CA LEU A 78 7.60 -3.24 -5.06
C LEU A 78 8.30 -2.68 -6.30
N TYR A 79 8.76 -1.42 -6.23
CA TYR A 79 9.41 -0.71 -7.32
C TYR A 79 10.67 -1.43 -7.80
N ASN A 80 11.51 -1.91 -6.87
CA ASN A 80 12.73 -2.67 -7.19
C ASN A 80 12.47 -4.06 -7.81
N ASN A 81 11.26 -4.59 -7.69
CA ASN A 81 10.86 -5.87 -8.28
C ASN A 81 9.94 -5.71 -9.50
N MET A 82 9.74 -4.48 -9.99
CA MET A 82 8.90 -4.22 -11.17
C MET A 82 9.52 -4.80 -12.46
N PRO A 83 8.68 -5.23 -13.42
CA PRO A 83 9.15 -5.61 -14.74
C PRO A 83 9.96 -4.46 -15.40
N PRO A 84 11.05 -4.76 -16.14
CA PRO A 84 11.92 -3.73 -16.74
C PRO A 84 11.20 -2.73 -17.65
N ASN A 85 10.04 -3.10 -18.21
CA ASN A 85 9.26 -2.24 -19.09
C ASN A 85 8.52 -1.12 -18.33
N VAL A 86 8.18 -1.34 -17.06
CA VAL A 86 7.54 -0.34 -16.20
C VAL A 86 8.57 0.66 -15.65
N GLY A 87 9.79 0.19 -15.36
CA GLY A 87 10.89 1.03 -14.85
C GLY A 87 11.43 2.07 -15.83
N LYS A 88 10.79 2.27 -17.00
CA LYS A 88 11.12 3.30 -17.99
C LYS A 88 10.26 4.56 -17.86
N ILE A 89 9.24 4.55 -17.01
CA ILE A 89 8.43 5.74 -16.75
C ILE A 89 9.24 6.67 -15.86
N GLU A 90 9.55 7.86 -16.35
CA GLU A 90 10.36 8.87 -15.66
C GLU A 90 9.52 10.00 -15.05
N ASP A 91 8.27 10.16 -15.49
CA ASP A 91 7.33 11.14 -14.96
C ASP A 91 6.42 10.53 -13.88
N PHE A 92 6.24 11.27 -12.78
CA PHE A 92 5.44 10.81 -11.64
C PHE A 92 3.96 10.65 -11.98
N ARG A 93 3.37 11.60 -12.73
CA ARG A 93 1.95 11.55 -13.09
C ARG A 93 1.69 10.40 -14.05
N GLU A 94 2.55 10.23 -15.06
CA GLU A 94 2.50 9.09 -15.98
C GLU A 94 2.60 7.76 -15.23
N PHE A 95 3.48 7.69 -14.21
CA PHE A 95 3.62 6.49 -13.39
C PHE A 95 2.32 6.17 -12.66
N LEU A 96 1.66 7.16 -12.04
CA LEU A 96 0.38 6.96 -11.37
C LEU A 96 -0.70 6.47 -12.34
N LEU A 97 -0.83 7.09 -13.51
CA LEU A 97 -1.82 6.70 -14.53
C LEU A 97 -1.60 5.28 -15.08
N ALA A 98 -0.37 4.78 -15.02
CA ALA A 98 -0.01 3.44 -15.46
C ALA A 98 -0.31 2.34 -14.42
N ILE A 99 -0.65 2.67 -13.17
CA ILE A 99 -0.76 1.66 -12.10
C ILE A 99 -1.84 0.63 -12.40
N ASP A 100 -3.09 1.05 -12.60
CA ASP A 100 -4.19 0.11 -12.84
C ASP A 100 -4.12 -0.51 -14.24
N SER A 101 -3.82 0.31 -15.25
CA SER A 101 -3.88 -0.06 -16.66
C SER A 101 -2.72 -0.94 -17.14
N VAL A 102 -1.55 -0.83 -16.50
CA VAL A 102 -0.33 -1.57 -16.90
C VAL A 102 0.23 -2.37 -15.73
N ILE A 103 0.56 -1.73 -14.61
CA ILE A 103 1.33 -2.37 -13.53
C ILE A 103 0.52 -3.51 -12.90
N HIS A 104 -0.72 -3.25 -12.50
CA HIS A 104 -1.61 -4.26 -11.93
C HIS A 104 -1.94 -5.37 -12.93
N VAL A 105 -2.02 -5.07 -14.22
CA VAL A 105 -2.17 -6.08 -15.28
C VAL A 105 -0.96 -7.02 -15.33
N GLU A 106 0.27 -6.49 -15.28
CA GLU A 106 1.47 -7.32 -15.24
C GLU A 106 1.60 -8.12 -13.93
N VAL A 107 1.25 -7.53 -12.78
CA VAL A 107 1.20 -8.24 -11.50
C VAL A 107 0.22 -9.42 -11.58
N GLN A 108 -0.97 -9.22 -12.14
CA GLN A 108 -1.96 -10.29 -12.30
C GLN A 108 -1.48 -11.40 -13.24
N ARG A 109 -0.68 -11.09 -14.27
CA ARG A 109 -0.09 -12.12 -15.15
C ARG A 109 0.89 -13.03 -14.42
N ILE A 110 1.67 -12.47 -13.48
CA ILE A 110 2.64 -13.22 -12.67
C ILE A 110 1.93 -13.95 -11.51
N HIS A 111 0.91 -13.31 -10.93
CA HIS A 111 0.14 -13.82 -9.80
C HIS A 111 -1.36 -13.85 -10.15
N PRO A 112 -1.85 -14.89 -10.87
CA PRO A 112 -3.24 -14.96 -11.34
C PRO A 112 -4.29 -14.91 -10.24
N ASP A 113 -3.95 -15.30 -9.01
CA ASP A 113 -4.82 -15.28 -7.84
C ASP A 113 -4.71 -13.99 -7.02
N ALA A 114 -3.91 -13.01 -7.48
CA ALA A 114 -3.82 -11.72 -6.81
C ALA A 114 -5.17 -11.02 -6.83
N TYR A 115 -5.54 -10.43 -5.71
CA TYR A 115 -6.66 -9.50 -5.61
C TYR A 115 -6.09 -8.10 -5.49
N LEU A 116 -6.34 -7.26 -6.48
CA LEU A 116 -5.81 -5.90 -6.61
C LEU A 116 -6.95 -4.88 -6.45
N PRO A 117 -6.67 -3.68 -5.93
CA PRO A 117 -7.64 -2.59 -5.95
C PRO A 117 -7.86 -2.11 -7.40
N LYS A 118 -9.03 -1.50 -7.65
CA LYS A 118 -9.31 -0.81 -8.91
C LYS A 118 -9.01 0.67 -8.76
N PHE A 119 -8.31 1.26 -9.72
CA PHE A 119 -8.16 2.72 -9.83
C PHE A 119 -8.85 3.28 -11.06
N GLU A 120 -9.45 4.46 -10.89
CA GLU A 120 -9.92 5.32 -11.98
C GLU A 120 -9.34 6.70 -11.76
N TYR A 121 -9.00 7.40 -12.84
CA TYR A 121 -8.37 8.71 -12.79
C TYR A 121 -9.24 9.76 -13.46
N ASP A 122 -9.18 10.97 -12.94
CA ASP A 122 -9.84 12.17 -13.46
C ASP A 122 -9.00 13.39 -13.07
N ASP A 123 -9.34 14.57 -13.57
CA ASP A 123 -8.64 15.80 -13.26
C ASP A 123 -9.56 16.78 -12.51
N THR A 124 -9.00 17.53 -11.58
CA THR A 124 -9.68 18.72 -11.04
C THR A 124 -9.65 19.86 -12.06
N GLU A 125 -10.51 20.87 -11.88
CA GLU A 125 -10.50 22.08 -12.72
C GLU A 125 -9.15 22.81 -12.67
N ASP A 126 -8.45 22.74 -11.55
CA ASP A 126 -7.13 23.36 -11.31
C ASP A 126 -5.95 22.50 -11.79
N GLY A 127 -6.21 21.30 -12.35
CA GLY A 127 -5.19 20.42 -12.94
C GLY A 127 -4.59 19.35 -12.01
N ASP A 128 -4.97 19.33 -10.73
CA ASP A 128 -4.63 18.25 -9.79
C ASP A 128 -5.21 16.91 -10.24
N LEU A 129 -4.50 15.81 -9.96
CA LEU A 129 -4.92 14.46 -10.33
C LEU A 129 -5.89 13.89 -9.27
N ILE A 130 -7.06 13.45 -9.71
CA ILE A 130 -7.99 12.69 -8.87
C ILE A 130 -7.75 11.20 -9.13
N MET A 131 -7.50 10.43 -8.08
CA MET A 131 -7.51 8.96 -8.11
C MET A 131 -8.67 8.43 -7.28
N TYR A 132 -9.60 7.74 -7.93
CA TYR A 132 -10.63 6.98 -7.26
C TYR A 132 -10.10 5.58 -6.92
N TYR A 133 -10.16 5.20 -5.65
CA TYR A 133 -9.73 3.91 -5.14
C TYR A 133 -10.94 3.06 -4.73
N GLU A 134 -11.01 1.81 -5.20
CA GLU A 134 -12.05 0.87 -4.77
C GLU A 134 -11.46 -0.52 -4.46
N SER A 135 -11.73 -1.03 -3.26
CA SER A 135 -11.30 -2.36 -2.85
C SER A 135 -12.09 -2.86 -1.63
N LYS A 136 -12.43 -4.15 -1.60
CA LYS A 136 -13.03 -4.78 -0.41
C LYS A 136 -12.12 -4.70 0.83
N ARG A 137 -10.80 -4.57 0.62
CA ARG A 137 -9.79 -4.48 1.68
C ARG A 137 -9.68 -3.10 2.32
N LYS A 138 -10.25 -2.05 1.70
CA LYS A 138 -10.19 -0.66 2.18
C LYS A 138 -8.77 -0.20 2.59
N LEU A 139 -7.76 -0.60 1.82
CA LEU A 139 -6.34 -0.23 2.02
C LEU A 139 -6.00 1.12 1.38
N CYS A 140 -6.94 2.08 1.39
CA CYS A 140 -6.75 3.41 0.81
C CYS A 140 -5.61 4.18 1.46
N HIS A 141 -5.39 4.02 2.77
CA HIS A 141 -4.24 4.63 3.45
C HIS A 141 -2.90 4.00 3.02
N ALA A 142 -2.89 2.71 2.65
CA ALA A 142 -1.69 2.10 2.06
C ALA A 142 -1.45 2.65 0.65
N ALA A 143 -2.51 2.92 -0.12
CA ALA A 143 -2.40 3.59 -1.41
C ALA A 143 -1.85 5.02 -1.27
N GLU A 144 -2.28 5.80 -0.26
CA GLU A 144 -1.66 7.09 0.07
C GLU A 144 -0.16 6.93 0.34
N GLY A 145 0.22 5.94 1.17
CA GLY A 145 1.62 5.63 1.46
C GLY A 145 2.43 5.28 0.21
N LEU A 146 1.89 4.43 -0.66
CA LEU A 146 2.52 4.04 -1.93
C LEU A 146 2.72 5.25 -2.86
N ILE A 147 1.75 6.17 -2.91
CA ILE A 147 1.88 7.43 -3.69
C ILE A 147 3.00 8.29 -3.11
N LEU A 148 3.11 8.40 -1.79
CA LEU A 148 4.20 9.15 -1.13
C LEU A 148 5.58 8.51 -1.39
N GLY A 149 5.65 7.17 -1.38
CA GLY A 149 6.86 6.44 -1.76
C GLY A 149 7.26 6.69 -3.22
N ALA A 150 6.28 6.65 -4.13
CA ALA A 150 6.49 7.02 -5.53
C ALA A 150 6.96 8.46 -5.67
N ALA A 151 6.33 9.41 -4.97
CA ALA A 151 6.72 10.81 -5.04
C ALA A 151 8.18 11.00 -4.61
N ALA A 152 8.62 10.33 -3.55
CA ALA A 152 10.02 10.35 -3.12
C ALA A 152 10.98 9.77 -4.18
N GLN A 153 10.63 8.64 -4.79
CA GLN A 153 11.43 8.00 -5.84
C GLN A 153 11.60 8.90 -7.08
N PHE A 154 10.53 9.60 -7.46
CA PHE A 154 10.49 10.51 -8.62
C PHE A 154 10.95 11.93 -8.27
N LYS A 155 11.34 12.19 -7.01
CA LYS A 155 11.71 13.52 -6.48
C LYS A 155 10.62 14.57 -6.69
N GLN A 156 9.37 14.13 -6.61
CA GLN A 156 8.18 14.94 -6.79
C GLN A 156 7.64 15.38 -5.43
N GLU A 157 7.36 16.67 -5.25
CA GLU A 157 6.62 17.13 -4.09
C GLU A 157 5.12 17.00 -4.34
N VAL A 158 4.41 16.36 -3.40
CA VAL A 158 2.97 16.12 -3.49
C VAL A 158 2.25 16.43 -2.18
N ASN A 159 1.00 16.86 -2.29
CA ASN A 159 0.04 16.86 -1.19
C ASN A 159 -1.14 15.95 -1.55
N ILE A 160 -1.63 15.16 -0.60
CA ILE A 160 -2.75 14.23 -0.85
C ILE A 160 -3.92 14.62 0.05
N LEU A 161 -5.07 14.90 -0.57
CA LEU A 161 -6.34 15.09 0.14
C LEU A 161 -7.21 13.86 -0.04
N HIS A 162 -7.94 13.46 0.99
CA HIS A 162 -8.79 12.28 0.98
C HIS A 162 -10.23 12.62 1.40
N PRO A 163 -10.98 13.40 0.59
CA PRO A 163 -12.31 13.92 0.95
C PRO A 163 -13.42 12.87 1.04
N GLU A 164 -13.31 11.72 0.36
CA GLU A 164 -14.30 10.64 0.42
C GLU A 164 -13.58 9.33 0.76
N CYS A 165 -14.00 8.62 1.80
CA CYS A 165 -13.34 7.41 2.27
C CYS A 165 -14.31 6.24 2.50
N MET A 166 -13.91 5.03 2.09
CA MET A 166 -14.69 3.80 2.30
C MET A 166 -14.81 3.40 3.77
N HIS A 167 -13.94 3.91 4.64
CA HIS A 167 -14.06 3.76 6.10
C HIS A 167 -15.19 4.63 6.68
N ASP A 168 -15.52 5.74 6.01
CA ASP A 168 -16.57 6.68 6.41
C ASP A 168 -17.91 6.40 5.68
N GLY A 169 -18.02 5.26 5.00
CA GLY A 169 -19.24 4.83 4.31
C GLY A 169 -19.35 5.25 2.85
N ALA A 170 -18.34 5.90 2.27
CA ALA A 170 -18.31 6.19 0.84
C ALA A 170 -18.23 4.88 0.01
N LYS A 171 -18.79 4.89 -1.20
CA LYS A 171 -18.75 3.72 -2.11
C LYS A 171 -17.33 3.39 -2.56
N ARG A 172 -16.54 4.43 -2.82
CA ARG A 172 -15.12 4.38 -3.21
C ARG A 172 -14.39 5.54 -2.55
N CYS A 173 -13.09 5.42 -2.39
CA CYS A 173 -12.26 6.50 -1.92
C CYS A 173 -11.98 7.50 -3.06
N LYS A 174 -11.91 8.79 -2.74
CA LYS A 174 -11.45 9.85 -3.64
C LYS A 174 -10.17 10.43 -3.05
N LEU A 175 -9.07 10.27 -3.75
CA LEU A 175 -7.77 10.87 -3.43
C LEU A 175 -7.49 11.99 -4.43
N ILE A 176 -7.22 13.19 -3.95
CA ILE A 176 -6.79 14.33 -4.78
C ILE A 176 -5.30 14.52 -4.55
N ILE A 177 -4.51 14.36 -5.60
CA ILE A 177 -3.06 14.38 -5.59
C ILE A 177 -2.62 15.68 -6.24
N GLN A 178 -2.17 16.60 -5.40
CA GLN A 178 -1.68 17.91 -5.82
C GLN A 178 -0.19 17.81 -6.08
N ILE A 179 0.19 17.90 -7.34
CA ILE A 179 1.58 17.77 -7.81
C ILE A 179 2.15 19.18 -7.92
N LYS A 180 3.22 19.47 -7.17
CA LYS A 180 3.84 20.79 -7.19
C LYS A 180 4.93 20.88 -8.27
N ASP A 181 5.09 22.05 -8.87
CA ASP A 181 6.19 22.33 -9.81
C ASP A 181 7.56 22.39 -9.13
#